data_AF-A0A264W524-F1
#
_entry.id   AF-A0A264W524-F1
#
_cell.length_a   1.000
_cell.length_b   1.000
_cell.length_c   1.000
_cell.angle_alpha   90.00
_cell.angle_beta   90.00
_cell.angle_gamma   90.00
#
_symmetry.space_group_name_H-M   'P 1'
#
loop_
_entity.id
_entity.type
_entity.pdbx_description
1 polymer ?
#
loop_
_entity_poly.entity_id
_entity_poly.type
_entity_poly.pdbx_seq_one_letter_code
_entity_poly.pdbx_strand_id
1 'polypeptide(L)' 'MKEFIGIYIIGSTPLRYLYQVRVNKSKELLKKHTYSITTIGLAVRYNDSSNFSTKFKGQEGMTSKEFRKQILK' A
#
# COMPACT_ATOMS: atom_id res chain seq x y z
N MET A 1 14.01 18.42 -15.16
CA MET A 1 12.85 18.82 -14.35
C MET A 1 12.42 17.64 -13.46
N LYS A 2 13.19 17.29 -12.43
CA LYS A 2 12.92 16.17 -11.48
C LYS A 2 13.49 16.43 -10.08
N GLU A 3 13.34 17.64 -9.55
CA GLU A 3 13.84 17.97 -8.19
C GLU A 3 12.79 18.58 -7.25
N PHE A 4 11.50 18.56 -7.59
CA PHE A 4 10.50 19.34 -6.84
C PHE A 4 9.56 18.57 -5.90
N ILE A 5 9.87 17.32 -5.53
CA ILE A 5 8.99 16.49 -4.68
C ILE A 5 9.42 16.51 -3.20
N GLY A 6 10.65 16.93 -2.88
CA GLY A 6 11.19 16.91 -1.52
C GLY A 6 10.47 17.83 -0.53
N ILE A 7 9.96 18.98 -0.98
CA ILE A 7 9.37 20.00 -0.10
C ILE A 7 7.95 19.67 0.36
N TYR A 8 7.14 18.97 -0.44
CA TYR A 8 5.78 18.60 -0.05
C TYR A 8 5.72 17.49 1.01
N ILE A 9 6.82 16.75 1.20
CA ILE A 9 6.93 15.67 2.20
C ILE A 9 7.10 16.25 3.61
N ILE A 10 7.63 17.47 3.74
CA ILE A 10 8.01 18.14 5.00
C ILE A 10 6.79 18.47 5.89
N GLY A 11 5.56 18.44 5.34
CA GLY A 11 4.31 18.61 6.10
C GLY A 11 3.58 17.32 6.47
N SER A 12 4.12 16.14 6.09
CA SER A 12 3.53 14.85 6.43
C SER A 12 4.24 14.28 7.66
N THR A 13 3.48 13.82 8.66
CA THR A 13 4.09 13.11 9.79
C THR A 13 4.90 11.92 9.23
N PRO A 14 6.06 11.55 9.80
CA PRO A 14 6.87 10.42 9.34
C PRO A 14 6.03 9.13 9.13
N LEU A 15 4.99 8.98 9.93
CA LEU A 15 4.01 7.91 9.84
C LEU A 15 3.22 7.90 8.50
N ARG A 16 2.81 9.06 7.99
CA ARG A 16 2.10 9.16 6.70
C ARG A 16 3.01 8.79 5.53
N TYR A 17 4.26 9.24 5.55
CA TYR A 17 5.25 8.81 4.56
C TYR A 17 5.45 7.29 4.60
N LEU A 18 5.58 6.72 5.80
CA LEU A 18 5.71 5.27 5.98
C LEU A 18 4.51 4.50 5.42
N TYR A 19 3.28 5.00 5.62
CA TYR A 19 2.10 4.40 5.01
C TYR A 19 2.14 4.43 3.49
N GLN A 20 2.54 5.56 2.89
CA GLN A 20 2.65 5.68 1.44
C GLN A 20 3.64 4.65 0.88
N VAL A 21 4.81 4.50 1.51
CA VAL A 21 5.83 3.51 1.12
C VAL A 21 5.27 2.08 1.19
N ARG A 22 4.58 1.73 2.28
CA ARG A 22 3.99 0.39 2.48
C ARG A 22 2.90 0.10 1.44
N VAL A 23 2.00 1.06 1.18
CA VAL A 23 0.93 0.90 0.19
C VAL A 23 1.52 0.73 -1.21
N ASN A 24 2.48 1.58 -1.61
CA ASN A 24 3.15 1.46 -2.91
C ASN A 24 3.80 0.09 -3.08
N LYS A 25 4.52 -0.39 -2.06
CA LYS A 25 5.14 -1.72 -2.11
C LYS A 25 4.10 -2.83 -2.22
N SER A 26 2.99 -2.72 -1.50
CA SER A 26 1.93 -3.72 -1.54
C SER A 26 1.28 -3.80 -2.94
N LYS A 27 1.10 -2.68 -3.64
CA LYS A 27 0.58 -2.67 -5.03
C LYS A 27 1.48 -3.44 -5.99
N GLU A 28 2.80 -3.31 -5.86
CA GLU A 28 3.76 -4.10 -6.66
C GLU A 28 3.58 -5.60 -6.42
N LEU A 29 3.41 -6.00 -5.15
CA LEU A 29 3.22 -7.41 -4.78
C LEU A 29 1.85 -7.94 -5.23
N LEU A 30 0.80 -7.11 -5.19
CA LEU A 30 -0.55 -7.48 -5.63
C LEU A 30 -0.61 -7.83 -7.12
N LYS A 31 0.27 -7.23 -7.95
CA LYS A 31 0.43 -7.51 -9.38
C LYS A 31 1.16 -8.82 -9.70
N LYS A 32 1.95 -9.36 -8.76
CA LYS A 32 2.77 -10.57 -9.01
C LYS A 32 2.00 -11.88 -8.89
N HIS A 33 0.76 -11.85 -8.36
CA HIS A 33 -0.17 -12.98 -8.23
C HIS A 33 0.32 -14.24 -7.49
N THR A 34 1.57 -14.28 -7.01
CA THR A 34 2.15 -15.41 -6.27
C THR A 34 1.81 -15.43 -4.78
N TYR A 35 1.42 -14.29 -4.21
CA TYR A 35 1.25 -14.15 -2.76
C TYR A 35 -0.21 -13.95 -2.36
N SER A 36 -0.63 -14.57 -1.25
CA SER A 36 -1.93 -14.28 -0.64
C SER A 36 -2.00 -12.82 -0.14
N ILE A 37 -3.21 -12.28 0.05
CA ILE A 37 -3.38 -10.94 0.64
C ILE A 37 -2.74 -10.87 2.04
N THR A 38 -2.85 -11.95 2.82
CA THR A 38 -2.22 -12.08 4.14
C THR A 38 -0.70 -12.01 4.05
N THR A 39 -0.09 -12.80 3.17
CA THR A 39 1.37 -12.80 2.97
C THR A 39 1.88 -11.40 2.57
N ILE A 40 1.14 -10.68 1.72
CA ILE A 40 1.49 -9.31 1.35
C ILE A 40 1.40 -8.36 2.53
N GLY A 41 0.32 -8.43 3.32
CA GLY A 41 0.14 -7.60 4.51
C GLY A 41 1.30 -7.77 5.51
N LEU A 42 1.68 -9.02 5.78
CA LEU A 42 2.84 -9.33 6.63
C LEU A 42 4.15 -8.82 6.03
N ALA A 43 4.37 -8.99 4.73
CA ALA A 43 5.58 -8.53 4.03
C ALA A 43 5.77 -7.00 4.08
N VAL A 44 4.67 -6.24 4.08
CA VAL A 44 4.70 -4.77 4.23
C VAL A 44 4.50 -4.29 5.68
N ARG A 45 4.77 -5.18 6.64
CA ARG A 45 4.84 -4.92 8.09
C ARG A 45 3.51 -4.49 8.72
N TYR A 46 2.40 -5.09 8.30
CA TYR A 46 1.18 -5.13 9.10
C TYR A 46 1.12 -6.41 9.93
N ASN A 47 0.43 -6.34 11.06
CA ASN A 47 0.30 -7.48 11.98
C ASN A 47 -0.60 -8.59 11.40
N ASP A 48 -1.58 -8.19 10.59
CA ASP A 48 -2.57 -9.09 10.02
C ASP A 48 -3.17 -8.52 8.73
N SER A 49 -3.89 -9.37 7.99
CA SER A 49 -4.55 -9.03 6.73
C SER A 49 -5.68 -8.02 6.87
N SER A 50 -6.36 -7.98 8.01
CA SER A 50 -7.51 -7.11 8.27
C SER A 50 -7.04 -5.67 8.47
N ASN A 51 -6.03 -5.46 9.33
CA ASN A 51 -5.34 -4.19 9.52
C ASN A 51 -4.76 -3.67 8.20
N PHE A 52 -4.08 -4.53 7.45
CA PHE A 52 -3.58 -4.18 6.12
C PHE A 52 -4.71 -3.72 5.20
N SER A 53 -5.80 -4.50 5.08
CA SER A 53 -6.91 -4.20 4.16
C SER A 53 -7.62 -2.89 4.51
N THR A 54 -7.84 -2.63 5.79
CA THR A 54 -8.45 -1.38 6.28
C THR A 54 -7.55 -0.18 5.97
N LYS A 55 -6.24 -0.28 6.24
CA LYS A 55 -5.31 0.83 5.98
C LYS A 55 -5.11 1.07 4.48
N PHE A 56 -5.04 0.01 3.68
CA PHE A 56 -4.99 0.10 2.22
C PHE A 56 -6.25 0.80 1.69
N LYS A 57 -7.45 0.41 2.13
CA LYS A 57 -8.71 1.07 1.75
C LYS A 57 -8.72 2.55 2.12
N GLY A 58 -8.22 2.91 3.29
CA GLY A 58 -8.11 4.32 3.70
C GLY A 58 -7.19 5.16 2.81
N GLN A 59 -6.22 4.57 2.11
CA GLN A 59 -5.33 5.28 1.18
C GLN A 59 -5.81 5.23 -0.28
N GLU A 60 -6.45 4.13 -0.69
CA GLU A 60 -6.73 3.83 -2.10
C GLU A 60 -8.23 3.85 -2.45
N GLY A 61 -9.10 4.06 -1.46
CA GLY A 61 -10.56 4.04 -1.64
C GLY A 61 -11.19 2.64 -1.79
N MET A 62 -10.38 1.60 -1.99
CA MET A 62 -10.83 0.21 -2.12
C MET A 62 -9.91 -0.75 -1.36
N THR A 63 -10.43 -1.91 -0.98
CA THR A 63 -9.62 -2.94 -0.30
C THR A 63 -8.54 -3.51 -1.21
N SER A 64 -7.47 -4.04 -0.61
CA SER A 64 -6.38 -4.72 -1.34
C SER A 64 -6.88 -5.90 -2.19
N LYS A 65 -7.94 -6.59 -1.72
CA LYS A 65 -8.60 -7.67 -2.46
C LYS A 65 -9.35 -7.16 -3.70
N GLU A 66 -10.12 -6.07 -3.56
CA GLU A 66 -10.81 -5.44 -4.68
C GLU A 66 -9.82 -4.90 -5.72
N PHE A 67 -8.76 -4.23 -5.27
CA PHE A 67 -7.68 -3.72 -6.12
C PHE A 67 -7.04 -4.86 -6.93
N ARG A 68 -6.71 -5.99 -6.28
CA ARG A 68 -6.20 -7.18 -6.99
C ARG A 68 -7.19 -7.69 -8.03
N LYS A 69 -8.48 -7.76 -7.70
CA LYS A 69 -9.52 -8.22 -8.62
C LYS A 69 -9.64 -7.31 -9.85
N GLN A 70 -9.45 -6.00 -9.68
CA GLN A 70 -9.48 -5.05 -10.80
C GLN A 70 -8.30 -5.20 -11.75
N ILE A 71 -7.11 -5.53 -11.25
CA ILE A 71 -5.92 -5.77 -12.09
C ILE A 71 -6.00 -7.11 -12.83
N LEU A 72 -6.79 -8.05 -12.30
CA LEU A 72 -7.00 -9.37 -12.90
C LEU A 72 -8.09 -9.41 -13.99
N LYS A 73 -8.77 -8.30 -14.24
CA LYS A 73 -9.60 -8.14 -15.44
C LYS A 73 -8.72 -7.85 -16.64
#